data_AF-A0AAX6GPA0-F1
#
_entry.id   AF-A0AAX6GPA0-F1
#
_cell.length_a   1.000
_cell.length_b   1.000
_cell.length_c   1.000
_cell.angle_alpha   90.00
_cell.angle_beta   90.00
_cell.angle_gamma   90.00
#
_symmetry.space_group_name_H-M   'P 1'
#
loop_
_entity.id
_entity.type
_entity.pdbx_description
1 polymer ?
#
loop_
_entity_poly.entity_id
_entity_poly.type
_entity_poly.pdbx_seq_one_letter_code
_entity_poly.pdbx_strand_id
1 'polypeptide(L)'
;MTSSSTELTLTPTKLEYFDDMWALQSRAILLSLHQAEDGRRALILDSTIFHPQGGGQPADAGFVAGSTSGAKFVVDDVRSKDGLVLHYGHFENCQDGSGPSLKEGEEVSLHVDAQRRDFNSRQTSFSWALVGYLHAKSGLILSRARKRLPFLRWAIC
;
A
#
# COMPACT_ATOMS: atom_id res chain seq x y z
N MET A 1 -32.74 -22.70 -19.56
CA MET A 1 -32.55 -21.35 -19.00
C MET A 1 -31.68 -21.48 -17.76
N THR A 2 -30.36 -21.55 -17.95
CA THR A 2 -29.40 -21.67 -16.84
C THR A 2 -28.79 -20.28 -16.64
N SER A 3 -29.23 -19.62 -15.57
CA SER A 3 -28.68 -18.37 -15.06
C SER A 3 -27.19 -18.57 -14.72
N SER A 4 -26.32 -18.05 -15.58
CA SER A 4 -24.87 -17.97 -15.39
C SER A 4 -24.57 -16.90 -14.35
N SER A 5 -24.47 -17.30 -13.08
CA SER A 5 -23.89 -16.46 -12.02
C SER A 5 -22.38 -16.46 -12.20
N THR A 6 -21.83 -15.29 -12.51
CA THR A 6 -20.40 -15.04 -12.68
C THR A 6 -19.69 -15.21 -11.34
N GLU A 7 -19.02 -16.35 -11.14
CA GLU A 7 -18.11 -16.53 -10.00
C GLU A 7 -16.83 -15.75 -10.33
N LEU A 8 -16.68 -14.55 -9.76
CA LEU A 8 -15.48 -13.74 -9.92
C LEU A 8 -14.33 -14.42 -9.15
N THR A 9 -13.50 -15.16 -9.88
CA THR A 9 -12.28 -15.76 -9.32
C THR A 9 -11.36 -14.64 -8.84
N LEU A 10 -10.97 -14.65 -7.57
CA LEU A 10 -10.01 -13.70 -7.00
C LEU A 10 -8.62 -13.94 -7.59
N THR A 11 -8.32 -13.23 -8.67
CA THR A 11 -6.98 -13.17 -9.26
C THR A 11 -6.07 -12.22 -8.46
N PRO A 12 -4.75 -12.40 -8.47
CA PRO A 12 -3.82 -11.45 -7.86
C PRO A 12 -4.06 -10.02 -8.35
N THR A 13 -4.05 -9.05 -7.44
CA THR A 13 -4.26 -7.64 -7.79
C THR A 13 -3.07 -7.11 -8.57
N LYS A 14 -3.31 -6.52 -9.75
CA LYS A 14 -2.29 -5.84 -10.54
C LYS A 14 -1.82 -4.57 -9.83
N LEU A 15 -0.51 -4.46 -9.65
CA LEU A 15 0.12 -3.41 -8.87
C LEU A 15 0.60 -2.27 -9.79
N GLU A 16 -0.33 -1.43 -10.23
CA GLU A 16 -0.08 -0.35 -11.21
C GLU A 16 0.86 0.73 -10.71
N TYR A 17 1.01 0.85 -9.38
CA TYR A 17 1.97 1.77 -8.79
C TYR A 17 3.44 1.45 -9.13
N PHE A 18 3.75 0.25 -9.61
CA PHE A 18 5.08 -0.06 -10.16
C PHE A 18 5.30 0.50 -11.57
N ASP A 19 4.21 0.70 -12.34
CA ASP A 19 4.28 1.25 -13.69
C ASP A 19 4.42 2.78 -13.64
N ASP A 20 3.62 3.45 -12.79
CA ASP A 20 3.71 4.87 -12.51
C ASP A 20 3.50 5.18 -11.02
N MET A 21 4.60 5.48 -10.32
CA MET A 21 4.59 5.80 -8.89
C MET A 21 3.85 7.10 -8.55
N TRP A 22 3.72 8.02 -9.51
CA TRP A 22 3.13 9.34 -9.30
C TRP A 22 1.66 9.42 -9.76
N ALA A 23 1.12 8.34 -10.33
CA ALA A 23 -0.28 8.25 -10.70
C ALA A 23 -1.18 8.42 -9.47
N LEU A 24 -1.96 9.50 -9.45
CA LEU A 24 -2.92 9.80 -8.37
C LEU A 24 -4.34 9.32 -8.67
N GLN A 25 -4.59 8.92 -9.93
CA GLN A 25 -5.90 8.49 -10.38
C GLN A 25 -5.77 7.27 -11.30
N SER A 26 -6.65 6.29 -11.14
CA SER A 26 -6.77 5.13 -12.03
C SER A 26 -8.21 4.59 -12.03
N ARG A 27 -8.49 3.61 -12.87
CA ARG A 27 -9.74 2.85 -12.90
C ARG A 27 -9.44 1.37 -12.65
N ALA A 28 -10.33 0.73 -11.89
CA ALA A 28 -10.26 -0.69 -11.61
C ALA A 28 -11.68 -1.28 -11.55
N ILE A 29 -11.75 -2.59 -11.47
CA ILE A 29 -12.97 -3.36 -11.26
C ILE A 29 -12.99 -3.85 -9.82
N LEU A 30 -14.12 -3.65 -9.13
CA LEU A 30 -14.33 -4.21 -7.81
C LEU A 30 -14.49 -5.73 -7.92
N LEU A 31 -13.56 -6.50 -7.35
CA LEU A 31 -13.65 -7.96 -7.32
C LEU A 31 -14.45 -8.45 -6.12
N SER A 32 -14.23 -7.87 -4.94
CA SER A 32 -14.97 -8.26 -3.74
C SER A 32 -15.04 -7.14 -2.70
N LEU A 33 -16.14 -7.11 -1.95
CA LEU A 33 -16.37 -6.24 -0.80
C LEU A 33 -16.85 -7.08 0.39
N HIS A 34 -16.10 -7.07 1.49
CA HIS A 34 -16.46 -7.80 2.70
C HIS A 34 -16.18 -7.00 3.98
N GLN A 35 -16.78 -7.41 5.09
CA GLN A 35 -16.41 -6.92 6.42
C GLN A 35 -15.24 -7.74 6.94
N ALA A 36 -14.18 -7.06 7.37
CA ALA A 36 -13.05 -7.68 8.05
C ALA A 36 -13.39 -7.94 9.52
N GLU A 37 -12.60 -8.82 10.16
CA GLU A 37 -12.81 -9.23 11.56
C GLU A 37 -12.71 -8.07 12.56
N ASP A 38 -12.02 -6.99 12.19
CA ASP A 38 -11.86 -5.77 12.98
C ASP A 38 -13.04 -4.78 12.84
N GLY A 39 -14.11 -5.19 12.13
CA GLY A 39 -15.30 -4.38 11.88
C GLY A 39 -15.14 -3.34 10.77
N ARG A 40 -13.96 -3.22 10.15
CA ARG A 40 -13.75 -2.34 8.99
C ARG A 40 -14.23 -3.04 7.72
N ARG A 41 -14.59 -2.26 6.70
CA ARG A 41 -14.90 -2.80 5.37
C ARG A 41 -13.60 -2.91 4.57
N ALA A 42 -13.46 -3.99 3.83
CA ALA A 42 -12.32 -4.25 2.96
C ALA A 42 -12.79 -4.43 1.52
N LEU A 43 -12.17 -3.69 0.60
CA LEU A 43 -12.35 -3.83 -0.85
C LEU A 43 -11.15 -4.55 -1.46
N ILE A 44 -11.41 -5.42 -2.43
CA ILE A 44 -10.39 -6.05 -3.28
C ILE A 44 -10.68 -5.65 -4.72
N LEU A 45 -9.65 -5.13 -5.40
CA LEU A 45 -9.71 -4.65 -6.78
C LEU A 45 -8.86 -5.54 -7.69
N ASP A 46 -9.15 -5.55 -8.99
CA ASP A 46 -8.33 -6.22 -10.00
C ASP A 46 -7.00 -5.52 -10.23
N SER A 47 -6.97 -4.18 -10.13
CA SER A 47 -5.77 -3.36 -10.18
C SER A 47 -5.80 -2.25 -9.12
N THR A 48 -4.63 -1.76 -8.74
CA THR A 48 -4.54 -0.64 -7.80
C THR A 48 -3.29 0.20 -7.97
N ILE A 49 -3.48 1.52 -7.81
CA ILE A 49 -2.40 2.51 -7.72
C ILE A 49 -2.05 2.86 -6.27
N PHE A 50 -2.75 2.34 -5.26
CA PHE A 50 -2.41 2.60 -3.86
C PHE A 50 -1.19 1.77 -3.44
N HIS A 51 -0.21 2.39 -2.79
CA HIS A 51 0.88 1.64 -2.19
C HIS A 51 0.41 0.99 -0.87
N PRO A 52 0.49 -0.35 -0.75
CA PRO A 52 0.21 -1.03 0.49
C PRO A 52 1.27 -0.70 1.55
N GLN A 53 0.92 -0.85 2.82
CA GLN A 53 1.85 -0.74 3.94
C GLN A 53 3.01 -1.75 3.78
N GLY A 54 4.25 -1.28 3.96
CA GLY A 54 5.43 -2.14 3.86
C GLY A 54 6.71 -1.44 4.33
N GLY A 55 7.68 -2.22 4.86
CA GLY A 55 9.02 -1.71 5.19
C GLY A 55 9.08 -0.63 6.27
N GLY A 56 8.02 -0.46 7.08
CA GLY A 56 7.90 0.62 8.07
C GLY A 56 7.28 1.91 7.52
N GLN A 57 6.99 1.98 6.22
CA GLN A 57 6.26 3.09 5.61
C GLN A 57 4.74 2.90 5.84
N PRO A 58 3.99 3.95 6.23
CA PRO A 58 2.54 3.88 6.28
C PRO A 58 1.93 3.72 4.88
N ALA A 59 0.77 3.09 4.79
CA ALA A 59 0.03 2.95 3.54
C ALA A 59 -0.38 4.30 2.94
N ASP A 60 -0.69 4.28 1.64
CA ASP A 60 -1.40 5.38 1.00
C ASP A 60 -2.87 5.44 1.48
N ALA A 61 -3.42 6.65 1.47
CA ALA A 61 -4.82 6.94 1.80
C ALA A 61 -5.50 7.67 0.63
N GLY A 62 -6.83 7.68 0.61
CA GLY A 62 -7.58 8.31 -0.47
C GLY A 62 -9.03 7.87 -0.50
N PHE A 63 -9.59 7.74 -1.69
CA PHE A 63 -10.95 7.23 -1.86
C PHE A 63 -11.13 6.47 -3.17
N VAL A 64 -12.14 5.61 -3.18
CA VAL A 64 -12.63 4.85 -4.33
C VAL A 64 -14.07 5.29 -4.59
N ALA A 65 -14.38 5.70 -5.82
CA ALA A 65 -15.73 6.11 -6.20
C ALA A 65 -16.31 5.13 -7.22
N GLY A 66 -17.54 4.66 -6.99
CA GLY A 66 -18.26 3.81 -7.94
C GLY A 66 -18.77 4.61 -9.12
N SER A 67 -18.42 4.20 -10.34
CA SER A 67 -18.84 4.88 -11.57
C SER A 67 -20.35 4.82 -11.79
N THR A 68 -21.02 3.76 -11.33
CA THR A 68 -22.46 3.55 -11.56
C THR A 68 -23.29 3.88 -10.32
N SER A 69 -22.81 3.50 -9.15
CA SER A 69 -23.50 3.70 -7.86
C SER A 69 -23.33 5.11 -7.30
N GLY A 70 -22.31 5.87 -7.71
CA GLY A 70 -21.95 7.14 -7.08
C GLY A 70 -21.48 6.99 -5.63
N ALA A 71 -21.27 5.76 -5.15
CA ALA A 71 -20.81 5.47 -3.81
C ALA A 71 -19.36 5.93 -3.64
N LYS A 72 -19.04 6.60 -2.53
CA LYS A 72 -17.68 7.00 -2.19
C LYS A 72 -17.19 6.24 -0.97
N PHE A 73 -16.13 5.47 -1.17
CA PHE A 73 -15.45 4.71 -0.13
C PHE A 73 -14.13 5.39 0.21
N VAL A 74 -13.98 5.87 1.43
CA VAL A 74 -12.74 6.46 1.94
C VAL A 74 -11.81 5.32 2.37
N VAL A 75 -10.60 5.31 1.81
CA VAL A 75 -9.57 4.30 2.09
C VAL A 75 -8.59 4.87 3.11
N ASP A 76 -8.51 4.23 4.27
CA ASP A 76 -7.68 4.65 5.39
C ASP A 76 -6.38 3.84 5.51
N ASP A 77 -6.41 2.57 5.06
CA ASP A 77 -5.28 1.64 5.16
C ASP A 77 -5.30 0.67 3.98
N VAL A 78 -4.12 0.24 3.53
CA VAL A 78 -3.97 -0.66 2.38
C VAL A 78 -2.94 -1.73 2.73
N ARG A 79 -3.29 -3.00 2.56
CA ARG A 79 -2.41 -4.12 2.91
C ARG A 79 -2.34 -5.14 1.80
N SER A 80 -1.16 -5.72 1.60
CA SER A 80 -0.99 -6.85 0.69
C SER A 80 -0.99 -8.16 1.48
N LYS A 81 -1.75 -9.15 1.00
CA LYS A 81 -1.79 -10.51 1.57
C LYS A 81 -2.04 -11.51 0.44
N ASP A 82 -1.19 -12.53 0.34
CA ASP A 82 -1.33 -13.65 -0.61
C ASP A 82 -1.51 -13.21 -2.09
N GLY A 83 -0.87 -12.10 -2.49
CA GLY A 83 -0.97 -11.53 -3.84
C GLY A 83 -2.21 -10.65 -4.09
N LEU A 84 -3.08 -10.49 -3.09
CA LEU A 84 -4.22 -9.58 -3.11
C LEU A 84 -3.88 -8.29 -2.37
N VAL A 85 -4.47 -7.19 -2.80
CA VAL A 85 -4.43 -5.92 -2.06
C VAL A 85 -5.79 -5.65 -1.45
N LEU A 86 -5.81 -5.52 -0.13
CA LEU A 86 -6.99 -5.19 0.66
C LEU A 86 -6.98 -3.70 1.00
N HIS A 87 -8.02 -3.01 0.59
CA HIS A 87 -8.26 -1.60 0.88
C HIS A 87 -9.26 -1.48 2.04
N TYR A 88 -8.78 -1.07 3.21
CA TYR A 88 -9.61 -0.91 4.40
C TYR A 88 -10.12 0.51 4.51
N GLY A 89 -11.38 0.65 4.89
CA GLY A 89 -12.01 1.95 4.96
C GLY A 89 -13.49 1.94 5.29
N HIS A 90 -14.15 3.03 4.95
CA HIS A 90 -15.56 3.28 5.27
C HIS A 90 -16.27 4.07 4.15
N PHE A 91 -17.58 3.96 4.06
CA PHE A 91 -18.37 4.72 3.09
C PHE A 91 -18.72 6.11 3.62
N GLU A 92 -18.51 7.12 2.80
CA GLU A 92 -19.01 8.48 3.03
C GLU A 92 -20.50 8.48 2.63
N ASN A 93 -21.40 8.84 3.56
CA ASN A 93 -22.88 8.78 3.47
C ASN A 93 -23.56 7.44 3.84
N CYS A 94 -23.27 6.91 5.03
CA CYS A 94 -24.16 5.96 5.71
C CYS A 94 -25.34 6.69 6.39
N GLN A 95 -26.17 7.41 5.63
CA GLN A 95 -27.46 7.89 6.14
C GLN A 95 -28.55 7.03 5.51
N ASP A 96 -29.35 6.41 6.37
CA ASP A 96 -30.45 5.48 6.08
C ASP A 96 -30.02 4.05 5.68
N GLY A 97 -30.71 3.06 6.26
CA GLY A 97 -30.38 1.62 6.26
C GLY A 97 -30.34 0.91 4.89
N SER A 98 -30.22 1.67 3.80
CA SER A 98 -29.81 1.25 2.47
C SER A 98 -28.56 2.07 2.10
N GLY A 99 -27.46 1.83 2.80
CA GLY A 99 -26.21 2.54 2.53
C GLY A 99 -25.71 2.33 1.09
N PRO A 100 -24.94 3.26 0.53
CA PRO A 100 -24.34 3.12 -0.79
C PRO A 100 -23.56 1.80 -0.85
N SER A 101 -23.93 0.93 -1.78
CA SER A 101 -23.34 -0.39 -1.95
C SER A 101 -22.68 -0.46 -3.31
N LEU A 102 -21.35 -0.61 -3.31
CA LEU A 102 -20.61 -0.99 -4.51
C LEU A 102 -20.92 -2.44 -4.82
N LYS A 103 -21.19 -2.74 -6.09
CA LYS A 103 -21.42 -4.13 -6.52
C LYS A 103 -20.14 -4.74 -7.04
N GLU A 104 -19.92 -6.01 -6.71
CA GLU A 104 -18.84 -6.79 -7.33
C GLU A 104 -19.04 -6.80 -8.86
N GLY A 105 -17.95 -6.56 -9.60
CA GLY A 105 -17.94 -6.34 -11.05
C GLY A 105 -18.16 -4.89 -11.49
N GLU A 106 -18.42 -3.94 -10.58
CA GLU A 106 -18.55 -2.52 -10.92
C GLU A 106 -17.19 -1.88 -11.21
N GLU A 107 -17.12 -1.01 -12.23
CA GLU A 107 -15.97 -0.14 -12.46
C GLU A 107 -15.93 0.97 -11.41
N VAL A 108 -14.75 1.17 -10.82
CA VAL A 108 -14.50 2.17 -9.80
C VAL A 108 -13.34 3.08 -10.20
N SER A 109 -13.40 4.36 -9.81
CA SER A 109 -12.29 5.30 -9.93
C SER A 109 -11.53 5.42 -8.62
N LEU A 110 -10.21 5.28 -8.70
CA LEU A 110 -9.29 5.33 -7.57
C LEU A 110 -8.70 6.73 -7.51
N HIS A 111 -8.65 7.31 -6.31
CA HIS A 111 -8.05 8.62 -6.07
C HIS A 111 -7.16 8.54 -4.84
N VAL A 112 -5.86 8.79 -5.03
CA VAL A 112 -4.89 8.77 -3.94
C VAL A 112 -4.61 10.20 -3.46
N ASP A 113 -4.50 10.37 -2.15
CA ASP A 113 -4.08 11.63 -1.53
C ASP A 113 -2.62 11.93 -1.87
N ALA A 114 -2.43 12.96 -2.70
CA ALA A 114 -1.12 13.42 -3.15
C ALA A 114 -0.23 13.91 -2.00
N GLN A 115 -0.79 14.62 -1.02
CA GLN A 115 -0.03 15.16 0.10
C GLN A 115 0.47 14.02 0.98
N ARG A 116 -0.40 13.02 1.22
CA ARG A 116 -0.03 11.83 1.98
C ARG A 116 1.08 11.05 1.29
N ARG A 117 0.96 10.83 -0.02
CA ARG A 117 1.97 10.10 -0.80
C ARG A 117 3.32 10.82 -0.84
N ASP A 118 3.32 12.14 -1.08
CA ASP A 118 4.56 12.94 -1.07
C ASP A 118 5.22 12.92 0.31
N PHE A 119 4.43 13.08 1.39
CA PHE A 119 4.93 12.98 2.75
C PHE A 119 5.57 11.61 3.03
N ASN A 120 4.88 10.52 2.70
CA ASN A 120 5.37 9.16 2.89
C ASN A 120 6.66 8.89 2.10
N SER A 121 6.73 9.38 0.86
CA SER A 121 7.91 9.24 0.00
C SER A 121 9.12 10.00 0.56
N ARG A 122 8.91 11.21 1.08
CA ARG A 122 9.96 12.02 1.74
C ARG A 122 10.44 11.38 3.05
N GLN A 123 9.52 10.87 3.87
CA GLN A 123 9.89 10.18 5.11
C GLN A 123 10.73 8.94 4.82
N THR A 124 10.32 8.11 3.86
CA THR A 124 11.02 6.88 3.52
C THR A 124 12.42 7.14 2.97
N SER A 125 12.55 8.11 2.06
CA SER A 125 13.87 8.52 1.54
C SER A 125 14.78 9.09 2.63
N PHE A 126 14.23 9.86 3.58
CA PHE A 126 14.98 10.35 4.75
C PHE A 126 15.45 9.21 5.65
N SER A 127 14.58 8.25 5.97
CA SER A 127 14.93 7.08 6.76
C SER A 127 16.07 6.29 6.10
N TRP A 128 16.04 6.09 4.79
CA TRP A 128 17.11 5.35 4.08
C TRP A 128 18.42 6.12 4.04
N ALA A 129 18.37 7.46 3.87
CA ALA A 129 19.56 8.29 3.96
C ALA A 129 20.22 8.22 5.36
N LEU A 130 19.41 8.24 6.42
CA LEU A 130 19.89 8.12 7.80
C LEU A 130 20.53 6.75 8.06
N VAL A 131 19.89 5.66 7.62
CA VAL A 131 20.45 4.30 7.72
C VAL A 131 21.79 4.21 6.97
N GLY A 132 21.85 4.73 5.74
CA GLY A 132 23.08 4.77 4.95
C GLY A 132 24.21 5.54 5.65
N TYR A 133 23.90 6.69 6.25
CA TYR A 133 24.85 7.49 7.01
C TYR A 133 25.38 6.75 8.24
N LEU A 134 24.52 6.08 9.00
CA LEU A 134 24.91 5.28 10.17
C LEU A 134 25.78 4.09 9.79
N HIS A 135 25.49 3.42 8.68
CA HIS A 135 26.34 2.36 8.14
C HIS A 135 27.72 2.89 7.75
N ALA A 136 27.79 4.02 7.04
CA ALA A 136 29.05 4.65 6.66
C ALA A 136 29.89 5.05 7.90
N LYS A 137 29.26 5.62 8.93
CA LYS A 137 29.93 5.94 10.19
C LYS A 137 30.39 4.71 10.97
N SER A 138 29.57 3.67 11.04
CA SER A 138 29.92 2.40 11.72
C SER A 138 31.13 1.74 11.03
N GLY A 139 31.15 1.73 9.70
CA GLY A 139 32.32 1.28 8.92
C GLY A 139 33.55 2.16 9.11
N LEU A 140 33.37 3.49 9.23
CA LEU A 140 34.46 4.42 9.53
C LEU A 140 35.00 4.22 10.96
N ILE A 141 34.13 3.93 11.93
CA ILE A 141 34.50 3.63 13.31
C ILE A 141 35.27 2.31 13.38
N LEU A 142 34.80 1.24 12.72
CA LEU A 142 35.51 -0.04 12.67
C LEU A 142 36.87 0.09 11.98
N SER A 143 36.95 0.84 10.87
CA SER A 143 38.22 1.04 10.16
C SER A 143 39.21 1.94 10.93
N ARG A 144 38.73 2.95 11.68
CA ARG A 144 39.57 3.74 12.60
C ARG A 144 40.01 2.96 13.84
N ALA A 145 39.15 2.11 14.40
CA ALA A 145 39.52 1.20 15.48
C ALA A 145 40.63 0.23 15.02
N ARG A 146 40.52 -0.31 13.80
CA ARG A 146 41.53 -1.19 13.20
C ARG A 146 42.85 -0.47 12.88
N LYS A 147 42.82 0.84 12.57
CA LYS A 147 44.02 1.68 12.40
C LYS A 147 44.64 2.20 13.71
N ARG A 148 43.94 2.06 14.85
CA ARG A 148 44.41 2.47 16.19
C ARG A 148 45.06 1.35 17.00
N LEU A 149 45.17 0.13 16.47
CA LEU A 149 46.08 -0.89 17.00
C LEU A 149 47.35 -0.99 16.13
N PRO A 150 48.36 -0.12 16.29
CA PRO A 150 49.73 -0.55 16.08
C PRO A 150 50.13 -1.45 17.27
N PHE A 151 50.90 -2.51 17.00
CA PHE A 151 51.36 -3.55 17.95
C PHE A 151 50.42 -4.74 18.17
N LEU A 152 50.40 -5.67 17.21
CA LEU A 152 50.98 -7.00 17.43
C LEU A 152 51.16 -7.69 16.07
N ARG A 153 52.31 -7.42 15.44
CA ARG A 153 52.84 -8.25 14.36
C ARG A 153 54.33 -8.38 14.66
N TRP A 154 54.82 -9.62 14.62
CA TRP A 154 56.20 -10.11 14.84
C TRP A 154 56.53 -10.72 16.22
N ALA A 155 56.38 -12.05 16.29
CA ALA A 155 57.44 -13.06 16.50
C ALA A 155 56.84 -14.40 16.02
N ILE A 156 57.10 -14.92 14.81
CA ILE A 156 58.24 -15.72 14.30
C ILE A 156 58.87 -16.69 15.33
N CYS A 157 58.91 -17.96 14.88
CA CYS A 157 59.50 -19.20 15.41
C CYS A 157 58.70 -19.93 16.51
#